data_AF-A0A815TSD0-F1
#
_entry.id   AF-A0A815TSD0-F1
#
_cell.length_a   1.000
_cell.length_b   1.000
_cell.length_c   1.000
_cell.angle_alpha   90.00
_cell.angle_beta   90.00
_cell.angle_gamma   90.00
#
_symmetry.space_group_name_H-M   'P 1'
#
loop_
_entity.id
_entity.type
_entity.pdbx_description
1 polymer ?
#
loop_
_entity_poly.entity_id
_entity_poly.type
_entity_poly.pdbx_seq_one_letter_code
_entity_poly.pdbx_strand_id
1 'polypeptide(L)' 'MRRPGALRSHLPMNRIPYNSQAKYICVIRNPKDVCVSYYIFYNTWGGVRRLNFDQFFELFIQGRLPFNDYFECLRLTWER' A
#
# COMPACT_ATOMS: atom_id res chain seq x y z
N MET A 1 -3.45 -0.39 -32.79
CA MET A 1 -2.44 0.40 -32.04
C MET A 1 -2.20 -0.27 -30.69
N ARG A 2 -0.97 -0.71 -30.38
CA ARG A 2 -0.66 -1.33 -29.08
C ARG A 2 -0.71 -0.22 -28.04
N ARG A 3 -1.75 -0.17 -27.20
CA ARG A 3 -1.82 0.80 -26.10
C ARG A 3 -0.74 0.39 -25.09
N PRO A 4 0.17 1.28 -24.65
CA PRO A 4 0.97 1.01 -23.47
C PRO A 4 -0.01 0.91 -22.31
N GLY A 5 -0.37 -0.31 -21.92
CA GLY A 5 -1.38 -0.54 -20.89
C GLY A 5 -0.87 0.02 -19.57
N ALA A 6 -1.56 1.01 -19.01
CA ALA A 6 -1.27 1.48 -17.67
C ALA A 6 -1.61 0.36 -16.68
N LEU A 7 -0.64 -0.01 -15.85
CA LEU A 7 -0.82 -0.99 -14.78
C LEU A 7 -0.73 -0.24 -13.44
N ARG A 8 -1.62 -0.60 -12.52
CA ARG A 8 -1.60 -0.13 -11.13
C ARG A 8 -1.36 -1.32 -10.22
N SER A 9 -0.48 -1.17 -9.24
CA SER A 9 -0.19 -2.18 -8.24
C SER A 9 0.03 -1.55 -6.87
N HIS A 10 -0.29 -2.29 -5.82
CA HIS A 10 0.07 -1.98 -4.43
C HIS A 10 1.27 -2.83 -3.95
N LEU A 11 1.88 -3.62 -4.84
CA LEU A 11 3.06 -4.41 -4.51
C LEU A 11 4.27 -3.49 -4.28
N PRO A 12 5.15 -3.82 -3.32
CA PRO A 12 6.42 -3.12 -3.17
C PRO A 12 7.28 -3.29 -4.41
N MET A 13 8.18 -2.33 -4.66
CA MET A 13 8.93 -2.24 -5.92
C MET A 13 9.84 -3.45 -6.20
N ASN A 14 10.28 -4.17 -5.17
CA ASN A 14 11.03 -5.42 -5.29
C ASN A 14 10.20 -6.64 -5.72
N ARG A 15 8.87 -6.53 -5.72
CA ARG A 15 7.92 -7.57 -6.18
C ARG A 15 7.32 -7.28 -7.55
N ILE A 16 7.58 -6.10 -8.11
CA ILE A 16 7.15 -5.74 -9.46
C ILE A 16 8.24 -6.18 -10.46
N PRO A 17 7.89 -6.93 -11.52
CA PRO A 17 8.83 -7.25 -12.59
C PRO A 17 9.42 -5.97 -13.20
N TYR A 18 10.75 -5.86 -13.16
CA TYR A 18 11.43 -4.71 -13.70
C TYR A 18 11.52 -4.80 -15.23
N ASN A 19 11.29 -3.67 -15.90
CA ASN A 19 11.43 -3.50 -17.33
C ASN A 19 12.00 -2.11 -17.61
N SER A 20 13.18 -2.05 -18.24
CA SER A 20 13.88 -0.80 -18.55
C SER A 20 13.13 0.11 -19.54
N GLN A 21 12.17 -0.44 -20.29
CA GLN A 21 11.33 0.31 -21.24
C GLN A 21 10.04 0.84 -20.59
N ALA A 22 9.76 0.47 -19.32
CA ALA A 22 8.59 0.93 -18.59
C ALA A 22 8.90 2.18 -17.76
N LYS A 23 7.87 3.00 -17.52
CA LYS A 23 7.93 4.12 -16.57
C LYS A 23 7.21 3.73 -15.28
N TYR A 24 7.80 4.08 -14.16
CA TYR A 24 7.28 3.78 -12.83
C TYR A 24 6.93 5.07 -12.11
N ILE A 25 5.70 5.17 -11.61
CA ILE A 25 5.22 6.29 -10.81
C ILE A 25 4.77 5.72 -9.48
N CYS A 26 5.42 6.13 -8.39
CA CYS A 26 4.96 5.81 -7.05
C CYS A 26 4.17 6.99 -6.47
N VAL A 27 3.06 6.69 -5.80
CA VAL A 27 2.23 7.67 -5.11
C VAL A 27 2.34 7.41 -3.62
N ILE A 28 2.86 8.40 -2.89
CA ILE A 28 3.00 8.38 -1.44
C ILE A 28 2.12 9.48 -0.83
N ARG A 29 1.68 9.27 0.42
CA ARG A 29 0.80 10.18 1.16
C ARG A 29 1.24 10.21 2.62
N ASN A 30 0.95 11.28 3.36
CA ASN A 30 1.20 11.33 4.79
C ASN A 30 0.66 10.07 5.50
N PRO A 31 1.49 9.33 6.26
CA PRO A 31 1.10 8.06 6.88
C PRO A 31 -0.08 8.20 7.85
N LYS A 32 -0.27 9.38 8.47
CA LYS A 32 -1.41 9.65 9.34
C LYS A 32 -2.72 9.58 8.56
N ASP A 33 -2.75 10.19 7.38
CA ASP A 33 -3.92 10.14 6.50
C ASP A 33 -4.14 8.75 5.92
N VAL A 34 -3.05 8.05 5.58
CA VAL A 34 -3.12 6.68 5.07
C VAL A 34 -3.73 5.76 6.13
N CYS A 35 -3.31 5.88 7.39
CA CYS A 35 -3.84 5.10 8.50
C CYS A 35 -5.35 5.29 8.65
N VAL A 36 -5.83 6.54 8.66
CA VAL A 36 -7.27 6.84 8.79
C VAL A 36 -8.06 6.32 7.58
N SER A 37 -7.56 6.55 6.37
CA SER A 37 -8.19 6.04 5.15
C SER A 37 -8.25 4.51 5.12
N TYR A 38 -7.19 3.86 5.58
CA TYR A 38 -7.11 2.40 5.58
C TYR A 38 -8.02 1.81 6.68
N TYR A 39 -8.13 2.46 7.84
CA TYR A 39 -9.08 2.06 8.89
C TYR A 39 -10.52 2.01 8.37
N ILE A 40 -10.95 3.06 7.66
CA ILE A 40 -12.30 3.13 7.07
C ILE A 40 -12.48 2.03 6.02
N PHE A 41 -11.50 1.84 5.14
CA PHE A 41 -11.54 0.77 4.13
C PHE A 41 -11.64 -0.62 4.78
N TYR A 42 -10.77 -0.92 5.74
CA TYR A 42 -10.70 -2.20 6.43
C TYR A 42 -12.03 -2.55 7.11
N ASN A 43 -12.64 -1.60 7.82
CA ASN A 43 -13.91 -1.82 8.52
C ASN A 43 -15.16 -1.85 7.62
N THR A 44 -15.01 -1.44 6.35
CA THR A 44 -16.04 -1.52 5.31
C THR A 44 -15.88 -2.78 4.47
N TRP A 45 -14.69 -3.38 4.45
CA TRP A 45 -14.43 -4.60 3.73
C TRP A 45 -15.15 -5.79 4.39
N GLY A 46 -16.10 -6.39 3.67
CA GLY A 46 -16.80 -7.57 4.16
C GLY A 46 -15.85 -8.74 4.40
N GLY A 47 -16.09 -9.50 5.48
CA GLY A 47 -15.33 -10.72 5.78
C GLY A 47 -14.16 -10.57 6.75
N VAL A 48 -13.90 -9.36 7.27
CA VAL A 48 -12.92 -9.14 8.35
C VAL A 48 -13.60 -8.70 9.64
N ARG A 49 -13.01 -9.09 10.78
CA ARG A 49 -13.45 -8.60 12.09
C ARG A 49 -13.18 -7.10 12.15
N ARG A 50 -14.23 -6.33 12.46
CA ARG A 50 -14.11 -4.89 12.73
C ARG A 50 -13.16 -4.64 13.90
N LEU A 51 -12.27 -3.67 13.72
CA LEU A 51 -11.36 -3.19 14.74
C LEU A 51 -11.79 -1.80 15.18
N ASN A 52 -11.58 -1.47 16.45
CA ASN A 52 -11.57 -0.06 16.85
C ASN A 52 -10.29 0.61 16.33
N PHE A 53 -10.26 1.95 16.38
CA PHE A 53 -9.15 2.70 15.78
C PHE A 53 -7.81 2.40 16.46
N ASP A 54 -7.77 2.28 17.79
CA ASP A 54 -6.51 2.04 18.52
C ASP A 54 -5.91 0.68 18.17
N GLN A 55 -6.72 -0.38 18.12
CA GLN A 55 -6.29 -1.72 17.68
C GLN A 55 -5.78 -1.70 16.24
N PHE A 56 -6.48 -0.99 15.36
CA PHE A 56 -6.06 -0.85 13.97
C PHE A 56 -4.74 -0.08 13.84
N PHE A 57 -4.59 1.01 14.59
CA PHE A 57 -3.40 1.85 14.58
C PHE A 57 -2.16 1.07 15.03
N GLU A 58 -2.26 0.29 16.10
CA GLU A 58 -1.18 -0.58 16.56
C GLU A 58 -0.77 -1.60 15.49
N LEU A 59 -1.75 -2.25 14.83
CA LEU A 59 -1.46 -3.17 13.73
C LEU A 59 -0.86 -2.47 12.50
N PHE A 60 -1.29 -1.24 12.21
CA PHE A 60 -0.77 -0.42 11.11
C PHE A 60 0.71 -0.09 11.35
N ILE A 61 1.05 0.40 12.54
CA ILE A 61 2.44 0.73 12.90
C ILE A 61 3.34 -0.52 12.93
N GLN A 62 2.81 -1.67 13.34
CA GLN A 62 3.53 -2.94 13.33
C GLN A 62 3.65 -3.57 11.93
N GLY A 63 3.00 -3.02 10.90
CA GLY A 63 2.99 -3.61 9.56
C GLY A 63 2.23 -4.94 9.47
N ARG A 64 1.30 -5.21 10.41
CA ARG A 64 0.58 -6.49 10.55
C ARG A 64 -0.84 -6.47 9.98
N LEU A 65 -1.16 -5.44 9.23
CA LEU A 65 -2.40 -5.37 8.44
C LEU A 65 -2.21 -6.08 7.09
N PRO A 66 -3.31 -6.46 6.42
CA PRO A 66 -3.26 -6.94 5.04
C PRO A 66 -2.56 -5.95 4.08
N PHE A 67 -2.16 -6.42 2.90
CA PHE A 67 -1.60 -5.58 1.82
C PHE A 67 -0.23 -4.94 2.08
N ASN A 68 0.61 -5.58 2.89
CA ASN A 68 1.99 -5.22 3.23
C ASN A 68 2.11 -4.07 4.24
N ASP A 69 3.28 -4.00 4.87
CA ASP A 69 3.69 -2.89 5.71
C ASP A 69 3.90 -1.62 4.86
N TYR A 70 3.20 -0.55 5.23
CA TYR A 70 3.28 0.75 4.59
C TYR A 70 4.71 1.33 4.62
N PHE A 71 5.40 1.22 5.75
CA PHE A 71 6.73 1.82 5.93
C PHE A 71 7.79 1.07 5.15
N GLU A 72 7.70 -0.26 5.09
CA GLU A 72 8.57 -1.08 4.24
C GLU A 72 8.33 -0.80 2.75
N CYS A 73 7.07 -0.67 2.33
CA CYS A 73 6.75 -0.25 0.97
C CYS A 73 7.37 1.12 0.64
N LEU A 74 7.25 2.10 1.54
CA LEU A 74 7.84 3.43 1.37
C LEU A 74 9.37 3.37 1.25
N ARG A 75 10.03 2.60 2.14
CA ARG A 75 11.49 2.42 2.14
C ARG A 75 11.98 1.82 0.82
N LEU A 76 11.36 0.73 0.36
CA LEU A 76 11.70 0.04 -0.88
C LEU A 76 11.44 0.88 -2.13
N THR A 77 10.49 1.81 -2.07
CA THR A 77 10.28 2.79 -3.14
C THR A 77 11.38 3.85 -3.15
N TRP A 78 11.81 4.34 -1.99
CA TRP A 78 12.76 5.45 -1.89
C TRP A 78 14.21 5.06 -2.22
N GLU A 79 14.57 3.80 -1.97
CA GLU A 79 15.92 3.28 -2.20
C GLU A 79 16.20 2.85 -3.66
N ARG A 80 15.24 3.00 -4.58
CA ARG A 80 15.37 2.65 -6.00
C ARG A 80 15.44 3.88 -6.88
#